data_AF-A0AAV6A9J7-F1
#
_entry.id   AF-A0AAV6A9J7-F1
#
_cell.length_a   1.000
_cell.length_b   1.000
_cell.length_c   1.000
_cell.angle_alpha   90.00
_cell.angle_beta   90.00
_cell.angle_gamma   90.00
#
_symmetry.space_group_name_H-M   'P 1'
#
loop_
_entity.id
_entity.type
_entity.pdbx_description
1 polymer ?
#
loop_
_entity_poly.entity_id
_entity_poly.type
_entity_poly.pdbx_seq_one_letter_code
_entity_poly.pdbx_strand_id
1 'polypeptide(L)' 'WATSGGEDFELLLACDPNSVAPLCDGLRRATGTVLTVVGEIEAGETVVTFLDRAGHPVRVEAGYEHFRA' A
#
# COMPACT_ATOMS: atom_id res chain seq x y z
N TRP A 1 -12.65 0.37 6.12
CA TRP A 1 -11.26 0.53 6.61
C TRP A 1 -10.34 0.29 5.43
N ALA A 2 -9.28 1.09 5.25
CA ALA A 2 -8.44 1.00 4.04
C ALA A 2 -7.58 -0.29 3.97
N THR A 3 -7.30 -0.95 5.10
CA THR A 3 -6.36 -2.07 5.18
C THR A 3 -7.01 -3.46 5.13
N SER A 4 -8.33 -3.54 5.29
CA SER A 4 -9.06 -4.82 5.46
C SER A 4 -10.44 -4.87 4.78
N GLY A 5 -10.88 -3.78 4.15
CA GLY A 5 -12.20 -3.71 3.50
C GLY A 5 -12.27 -4.56 2.23
N GLY A 6 -11.29 -4.41 1.33
CA GLY A 6 -11.32 -5.04 0.02
C GLY A 6 -12.26 -4.33 -0.96
N GLU A 7 -12.48 -4.96 -2.13
CA GLU A 7 -13.32 -4.44 -3.23
C GLU A 7 -12.89 -3.10 -3.84
N ASP A 8 -11.67 -2.64 -3.52
CA ASP A 8 -11.13 -1.39 -4.05
C ASP A 8 -10.75 -1.48 -5.53
N PHE A 9 -10.34 -2.67 -5.99
CA PHE A 9 -9.80 -2.92 -7.34
C PHE A 9 -8.64 -1.98 -7.74
N GLU A 10 -7.94 -1.43 -6.75
CA GLU A 10 -6.78 -0.57 -6.92
C GLU A 10 -5.50 -1.39 -7.14
N LEU A 11 -4.49 -0.75 -7.73
CA LEU A 11 -3.16 -1.36 -7.93
C LEU A 11 -2.26 -1.07 -6.72
N LEU A 12 -1.72 -2.13 -6.11
CA LEU A 12 -0.63 -2.04 -5.15
C LEU A 12 0.66 -2.56 -5.80
N LEU A 13 1.71 -1.75 -5.80
CA LEU A 13 2.97 -2.07 -6.47
C LEU A 13 4.18 -1.65 -5.64
N ALA A 14 5.32 -2.29 -5.91
CA ALA A 14 6.64 -1.87 -5.44
C ALA A 14 7.46 -1.39 -6.64
N CYS A 15 8.33 -0.40 -6.42
CA CYS A 15 9.25 0.12 -7.44
C CYS A 15 10.56 0.59 -6.82
N ASP A 16 11.59 0.77 -7.65
CA ASP A 16 12.82 1.45 -7.22
C ASP A 16 12.50 2.89 -6.75
N PRO A 17 13.07 3.40 -5.65
CA PRO A 17 12.78 4.74 -5.14
C PRO A 17 12.99 5.85 -6.18
N ASN A 18 13.97 5.71 -7.09
CA ASN A 18 14.23 6.69 -8.14
C ASN A 18 13.15 6.69 -9.23
N SER A 19 12.29 5.66 -9.27
CA SER A 19 11.19 5.54 -10.22
C SER A 19 9.89 6.18 -9.73
N VAL A 20 9.78 6.57 -8.46
CA VAL A 20 8.53 7.11 -7.87
C VAL A 20 8.03 8.34 -8.63
N ALA A 21 8.86 9.37 -8.77
CA ALA A 21 8.44 10.60 -9.44
C ALA A 21 8.07 10.37 -10.92
N PRO A 22 8.90 9.68 -11.74
CA PRO A 22 8.52 9.31 -13.11
C PRO A 22 7.20 8.52 -13.21
N LEU A 23 6.96 7.57 -12.30
CA LEU A 23 5.73 6.76 -12.29
C LEU A 23 4.50 7.57 -11.94
N CYS A 24 4.54 8.38 -10.88
CA CYS A 24 3.44 9.26 -10.49
C CYS A 24 3.02 10.17 -11.64
N ASP A 25 4.01 10.80 -12.26
CA ASP A 25 3.82 11.69 -13.39
C ASP A 25 3.30 10.98 -14.64
N GLY A 26 3.89 9.82 -14.96
CA GLY A 26 3.51 9.01 -16.12
C GLY A 26 2.07 8.49 -16.03
N LEU A 27 1.71 7.89 -14.89
CA LEU A 27 0.37 7.35 -14.65
C LEU A 27 -0.68 8.46 -14.69
N ARG A 28 -0.44 9.57 -13.97
CA ARG A 28 -1.39 10.68 -13.97
C ARG A 28 -1.63 11.25 -15.36
N ARG A 29 -0.60 11.36 -16.20
CA ARG A 29 -0.75 11.82 -17.59
C ARG A 29 -1.46 10.80 -18.47
N ALA A 30 -1.16 9.51 -18.31
CA ALA A 30 -1.67 8.46 -19.19
C ALA A 30 -3.11 8.06 -18.86
N THR A 31 -3.49 8.04 -17.59
CA THR A 31 -4.79 7.49 -17.14
C THR A 31 -5.58 8.45 -16.25
N GLY A 32 -4.99 9.55 -15.79
CA GLY A 32 -5.57 10.43 -14.76
C GLY A 32 -5.45 9.88 -13.34
N THR A 33 -4.91 8.67 -13.16
CA THR A 33 -4.80 8.00 -11.85
C THR A 33 -3.69 8.62 -11.01
N VAL A 34 -3.97 8.81 -9.72
CA VAL A 34 -2.98 9.28 -8.75
C VAL A 34 -2.28 8.09 -8.12
N LEU A 35 -0.95 8.13 -8.04
CA LEU A 35 -0.15 7.18 -7.30
C LEU A 35 0.34 7.82 -6.00
N THR A 36 0.22 7.09 -4.89
CA THR A 36 0.65 7.54 -3.56
C THR A 36 1.64 6.53 -2.98
N VAL A 37 2.77 7.01 -2.46
CA VAL A 37 3.69 6.16 -1.68
C VAL A 37 3.10 5.96 -0.30
N VAL A 38 2.89 4.69 0.08
CA VAL A 38 2.25 4.30 1.36
C VAL A 38 3.18 3.55 2.32
N GLY A 39 4.41 3.29 1.90
CA GLY A 39 5.40 2.59 2.72
C GLY A 39 6.66 2.27 1.93
N GLU A 40 7.54 1.50 2.57
CA GLU A 40 8.80 1.03 2.02
C GLU A 40 9.02 -0.45 2.33
N ILE A 41 9.86 -1.11 1.54
CA ILE A 41 10.26 -2.50 1.75
C ILE A 41 11.72 -2.48 2.20
N GLU A 42 11.97 -3.02 3.39
CA GLU A 42 13.30 -3.16 3.97
C GLU A 42 13.76 -4.62 3.94
N ALA A 43 15.08 -4.84 3.93
CA ALA A 43 15.64 -6.17 4.09
C ALA A 43 15.46 -6.66 5.53
N GLY A 44 15.02 -7.90 5.72
CA GLY A 44 14.81 -8.45 7.06
C GLY A 44 13.79 -9.58 7.07
N GLU A 45 13.13 -9.73 8.22
CA GLU A 45 12.04 -10.69 8.39
C GLU A 45 10.82 -10.31 7.55
N THR A 46 10.08 -11.32 7.09
CA THR A 46 8.84 -11.13 6.33
C THR A 46 7.72 -10.69 7.28
N VAL A 47 7.66 -9.39 7.56
CA VAL A 47 6.64 -8.77 8.43
C VAL A 47 6.10 -7.49 7.78
N VAL A 48 4.83 -7.19 8.04
CA VAL A 48 4.19 -5.92 7.67
C VAL A 48 3.88 -5.14 8.94
N THR A 49 4.45 -3.95 9.08
CA THR A 49 4.19 -3.04 10.20
C THR A 49 3.36 -1.86 9.72
N PHE A 50 2.21 -1.63 10.34
CA PHE A 50 1.39 -0.45 10.09
C PHE A 50 1.71 0.62 11.12
N LEU A 51 1.94 1.85 10.65
CA LEU A 51 2.24 2.99 11.51
C LEU A 51 1.08 4.00 11.49
N ASP A 52 0.79 4.62 12.63
CA ASP A 52 -0.07 5.79 12.69
C ASP A 52 0.64 7.06 12.18
N ARG A 53 -0.06 8.19 12.20
CA ARG A 53 0.50 9.49 11.79
C ARG A 53 1.70 9.94 12.62
N ALA A 54 1.82 9.48 13.87
CA ALA A 54 2.92 9.78 14.77
C ALA A 54 4.09 8.78 14.64
N GLY A 55 3.97 7.76 13.77
CA GLY A 55 4.98 6.73 13.58
C GLY A 55 4.89 5.58 14.58
N HIS A 56 3.80 5.45 15.33
CA HIS A 56 3.63 4.34 16.27
C HIS A 56 2.99 3.12 15.59
N PRO A 57 3.46 1.90 15.91
CA PRO A 57 2.83 0.68 15.41
C PRO A 57 1.37 0.56 15.84
N VAL A 58 0.51 0.22 14.90
CA VAL A 58 -0.91 -0.04 15.13
C VAL A 58 -1.31 -1.43 14.68
N ARG A 59 -2.27 -2.04 15.38
CA ARG A 59 -2.87 -3.31 14.98
C ARG A 59 -3.96 -3.05 13.95
N VAL A 60 -3.96 -3.82 12.88
CA VAL A 60 -5.03 -3.85 11.88
C VAL A 60 -5.81 -5.14 12.01
N GLU A 61 -7.11 -5.10 11.69
CA GLU A 61 -7.97 -6.27 11.67
C GLU A 61 -7.61 -7.21 10.51
N ALA A 62 -7.92 -8.50 10.68
CA ALA A 62 -7.75 -9.47 9.61
C ALA A 62 -8.65 -9.13 8.41
N GLY A 63 -8.14 -9.39 7.20
CA GLY A 63 -8.89 -9.20 5.96
C GLY A 63 -9.99 -10.24 5.74
N TYR A 64 -10.63 -10.12 4.58
CA TYR A 64 -11.64 -11.06 4.12
C TYR A 64 -11.05 -12.44 3.81
N GLU A 65 -11.77 -13.49 4.22
CA GLU A 65 -11.45 -14.88 3.93
C GLU A 65 -12.76 -15.64 3.69
N HIS A 66 -12.86 -16.34 2.55
CA HIS A 66 -14.04 -17.15 2.26
C HIS A 66 -14.17 -18.28 3.27
N PHE A 67 -15.40 -18.50 3.77
CA PHE A 67 -15.75 -19.60 4.69
C PHE A 67 -15.05 -19.57 6.05
N ARG A 68 -14.61 -18.38 6.51
CA ARG A 68 -14.04 -18.24 7.86
C ARG A 68 -15.07 -18.68 8.92
N ALA A 69 -14.66 -19.63 9.76
CA ALA A 69 -15.46 -20.26 10.83
C ALA A 69 -15.67 -19.34 12.04
#